data_AF-A0A1F9LAS2-F1
#
_entry.id   AF-A0A1F9LAS2-F1
#
_cell.length_a   1.000
_cell.length_b   1.000
_cell.length_c   1.000
_cell.angle_alpha   90.00
_cell.angle_beta   90.00
_cell.angle_gamma   90.00
#
_symmetry.space_group_name_H-M   'P 1'
#
loop_
_entity.id
_entity.type
_entity.pdbx_description
1 polymer ?
#
loop_
_entity_poly.entity_id
_entity_poly.type
_entity_poly.pdbx_seq_one_letter_code
_entity_poly.pdbx_strand_id
1 'polypeptide(L)'
;MEKTASTITYSRVLDLERDVFLHDHTMGDVPLFLGSTGIETMAEVAKSLSEDKRHFVELTDFQIPYAIKLLKGRPKELLISGEKQADGLLDCRITSLFRNPQGLVMGEPKLHYEGCYRFEDKPLKSRKIKLPPFHPVSFEGDVETLVYHPRRLFMFGLFGTIRDIHSFDGETLITTVEDRSEKEFFKGVTKPGFVAAPVLVDAMFQTGGLLEFFTTSRTVLPFKIKSLKFYKDVEKNTPYFCITQKVVSGEETNTYHLTLADRASTVCIEIDGFEMVKLNRLDPEDAIKGLVEFSSSDKKEPSPVG
;
A
#
# COMPACT_ATOMS: atom_id res chain seq x y z
N MET A 1 6.42 26.52 5.05
CA MET A 1 7.54 25.75 4.49
C MET A 1 8.81 26.32 5.07
N GLU A 2 9.61 25.49 5.72
CA GLU A 2 10.94 25.83 6.21
C GLU A 2 11.92 24.96 5.43
N LYS A 3 12.91 25.57 4.75
CA LYS A 3 13.84 24.86 3.86
C LYS A 3 15.27 25.35 4.09
N THR A 4 16.18 24.41 4.25
CA THR A 4 17.63 24.62 4.18
C THR A 4 18.20 23.84 2.99
N ALA A 5 19.53 23.82 2.83
CA ALA A 5 20.18 23.01 1.80
C ALA A 5 20.03 21.49 2.03
N SER A 6 19.85 21.05 3.28
CA SER A 6 19.79 19.63 3.65
C SER A 6 18.48 19.21 4.31
N THR A 7 17.60 20.15 4.65
CA THR A 7 16.33 19.84 5.33
C THR A 7 15.17 20.61 4.72
N ILE A 8 13.98 20.01 4.75
CA ILE A 8 12.74 20.69 4.38
C ILE A 8 11.60 20.21 5.26
N THR A 9 10.69 21.11 5.62
CA THR A 9 9.45 20.78 6.33
C THR A 9 8.27 21.50 5.68
N TYR A 10 7.25 20.72 5.35
CA TYR A 10 5.93 21.19 4.92
C TYR A 10 4.91 20.98 6.04
N SER A 11 3.96 21.91 6.15
CA SER A 11 2.73 21.70 6.94
C SER A 11 1.58 21.51 5.95
N ARG A 12 0.70 20.56 6.27
CA ARG A 12 -0.52 20.27 5.51
C ARG A 12 -1.65 20.05 6.50
N VAL A 13 -2.84 20.55 6.17
CA VAL A 13 -4.08 20.12 6.80
C VAL A 13 -4.68 19.02 5.95
N LEU A 14 -4.90 17.85 6.55
CA LEU A 14 -5.59 16.71 5.96
C LEU A 14 -7.08 16.83 6.31
N ASP A 15 -7.95 16.92 5.31
CA ASP A 15 -9.39 17.14 5.51
C ASP A 15 -10.26 16.51 4.41
N LEU A 16 -11.52 16.20 4.74
CA LEU A 16 -12.43 15.48 3.85
C LEU A 16 -12.98 16.29 2.67
N GLU A 17 -12.85 17.62 2.70
CA GLU A 17 -13.34 18.46 1.60
C GLU A 17 -12.32 18.50 0.46
N ARG A 18 -11.04 18.61 0.79
CA ARG A 18 -9.94 18.64 -0.17
C ARG A 18 -9.45 17.24 -0.54
N ASP A 19 -9.27 16.38 0.47
CA ASP A 19 -8.64 15.07 0.32
C ASP A 19 -9.68 13.98 0.06
N VAL A 20 -10.31 14.06 -1.11
CA VAL A 20 -11.49 13.26 -1.46
C VAL A 20 -11.21 11.75 -1.49
N PHE A 21 -9.95 11.33 -1.67
CA PHE A 21 -9.58 9.92 -1.56
C PHE A 21 -9.89 9.30 -0.19
N LEU A 22 -9.99 10.11 0.88
CA LEU A 22 -10.33 9.62 2.22
C LEU A 22 -11.72 9.00 2.29
N HIS A 23 -12.67 9.42 1.44
CA HIS A 23 -14.01 8.83 1.38
C HIS A 23 -13.99 7.39 0.88
N ASP A 24 -12.99 7.06 0.06
CA ASP A 24 -12.85 5.76 -0.60
C ASP A 24 -12.03 4.75 0.24
N HIS A 25 -11.52 5.18 1.41
CA HIS A 25 -10.82 4.32 2.39
C HIS A 25 -11.27 4.66 3.83
N THR A 26 -12.45 4.16 4.18
CA THR A 26 -13.10 4.41 5.46
C THR A 26 -13.41 3.09 6.16
N MET A 27 -12.95 2.96 7.41
CA MET A 27 -13.28 1.82 8.27
C MET A 27 -14.41 2.20 9.22
N GLY A 28 -15.62 1.69 8.96
CA GLY A 28 -16.83 2.20 9.62
C GLY A 28 -17.10 3.64 9.22
N ASP A 29 -17.11 4.56 10.19
CA ASP A 29 -17.26 6.01 9.95
C ASP A 29 -15.92 6.77 10.11
N VAL A 30 -14.79 6.06 10.11
CA VAL A 30 -13.47 6.66 10.35
C VAL A 30 -12.63 6.59 9.08
N PRO A 31 -12.45 7.73 8.38
CA PRO A 31 -11.52 7.82 7.27
C PRO A 31 -10.08 7.63 7.74
N LEU A 32 -9.34 6.81 6.99
CA LEU A 32 -7.97 6.42 7.31
C LEU A 32 -7.01 6.88 6.21
N PHE A 33 -5.91 7.48 6.60
CA PHE A 33 -4.82 7.79 5.67
C PHE A 33 -4.07 6.50 5.32
N LEU A 34 -3.91 6.22 4.03
CA LEU A 34 -3.34 4.97 3.53
C LEU A 34 -1.82 4.93 3.71
N GLY A 35 -1.28 3.72 3.78
CA GLY A 35 0.17 3.49 3.72
C GLY A 35 0.77 4.09 2.45
N SER A 36 0.14 3.86 1.31
CA SER A 36 0.56 4.33 -0.01
C SER A 36 0.53 5.86 -0.12
N THR A 37 -0.46 6.53 0.48
CA THR A 37 -0.51 8.00 0.55
C THR A 37 0.56 8.58 1.47
N GLY A 38 0.95 7.86 2.53
CA GLY A 38 2.09 8.22 3.36
C GLY A 38 3.40 8.15 2.60
N ILE A 39 3.59 7.09 1.81
CA ILE A 39 4.74 6.92 0.91
C ILE A 39 4.80 8.06 -0.11
N GLU A 40 3.70 8.31 -0.83
CA GLU A 40 3.61 9.41 -1.81
C GLU A 40 3.95 10.77 -1.18
N THR A 41 3.33 11.08 -0.04
CA THR A 41 3.51 12.37 0.63
C THR A 41 4.95 12.59 1.05
N MET A 42 5.63 11.57 1.56
CA MET A 42 7.06 11.64 1.88
C MET A 42 7.94 11.67 0.63
N ALA A 43 7.56 10.96 -0.44
CA ALA A 43 8.27 10.97 -1.71
C ALA A 43 8.26 12.36 -2.38
N GLU A 44 7.16 13.12 -2.29
CA GLU A 44 7.10 14.51 -2.77
C GLU A 44 8.08 15.43 -2.01
N VAL A 45 8.21 15.21 -0.69
CA VAL A 45 9.16 15.94 0.15
C VAL A 45 10.60 15.56 -0.17
N ALA A 46 10.89 14.27 -0.30
CA ALA A 46 12.18 13.77 -0.73
C ALA A 46 12.57 14.34 -2.11
N LYS A 47 11.63 14.33 -3.08
CA LYS A 47 11.84 14.89 -4.41
C LYS A 47 12.20 16.37 -4.37
N SER A 48 11.61 17.13 -3.45
CA SER A 48 11.89 18.57 -3.26
C SER A 48 13.30 18.86 -2.68
N LEU A 49 13.94 17.84 -2.07
CA LEU A 49 15.34 17.86 -1.61
C LEU A 49 16.31 17.19 -2.59
N SER A 50 15.79 16.41 -3.54
CA SER A 50 16.57 15.87 -4.64
C SER A 50 16.86 16.94 -5.70
N GLU A 51 17.88 16.73 -6.53
CA GLU A 51 18.15 17.60 -7.68
C GLU A 51 17.04 17.46 -8.74
N ASP A 52 16.76 18.56 -9.45
CA ASP A 52 15.77 18.57 -10.51
C ASP A 52 16.03 17.44 -11.52
N LYS A 53 14.98 16.64 -11.80
CA LYS A 53 14.94 15.53 -12.77
C LYS A 53 15.43 14.16 -12.30
N ARG A 54 15.78 13.97 -11.03
CA ARG A 54 16.05 12.61 -10.54
C ARG A 54 14.79 11.75 -10.44
N HIS A 55 14.95 10.45 -10.67
CA HIS A 55 13.93 9.43 -10.59
C HIS A 55 13.87 8.84 -9.19
N PHE A 56 12.66 8.73 -8.61
CA PHE A 56 12.45 7.94 -7.41
C PHE A 56 12.64 6.46 -7.75
N VAL A 57 13.61 5.80 -7.14
CA VAL A 57 13.97 4.41 -7.48
C VAL A 57 13.75 3.43 -6.34
N GLU A 58 13.85 3.89 -5.09
CA GLU A 58 13.78 3.00 -3.94
C GLU A 58 13.38 3.72 -2.66
N LEU A 59 12.50 3.09 -1.89
CA LEU A 59 12.20 3.38 -0.49
C LEU A 59 12.67 2.20 0.36
N THR A 60 13.41 2.45 1.44
CA THR A 60 13.80 1.44 2.42
C THR A 60 13.33 1.80 3.82
N ASP A 61 13.24 0.77 4.67
CA ASP A 61 12.95 0.90 6.10
C ASP A 61 11.69 1.72 6.41
N PHE A 62 10.67 1.57 5.55
CA PHE A 62 9.41 2.26 5.74
C PHE A 62 8.61 1.63 6.88
N GLN A 63 8.06 2.48 7.75
CA GLN A 63 7.27 2.03 8.89
C GLN A 63 6.06 2.94 9.10
N ILE A 64 5.01 2.35 9.67
CA ILE A 64 3.81 3.07 10.11
C ILE A 64 3.67 2.88 11.64
N PRO A 65 4.43 3.62 12.48
CA PRO A 65 4.30 3.52 13.92
C PRO A 65 2.89 3.84 14.43
N TYR A 66 2.19 4.76 13.76
CA TYR A 66 0.82 5.09 14.14
C TYR A 66 -0.02 5.58 12.96
N ALA A 67 -1.13 4.89 12.68
CA ALA A 67 -2.06 5.27 11.62
C ALA A 67 -2.66 6.69 11.83
N ILE A 68 -2.82 7.44 10.73
CA ILE A 68 -3.53 8.72 10.75
C ILE A 68 -5.02 8.46 10.50
N LYS A 69 -5.86 8.94 11.43
CA LYS A 69 -7.33 8.79 11.41
C LYS A 69 -8.00 10.16 11.55
N LEU A 70 -9.05 10.42 10.78
CA LEU A 70 -9.88 11.63 10.93
C LEU A 70 -11.07 11.35 11.84
N LEU A 71 -10.83 11.42 13.15
CA LEU A 71 -11.88 11.17 14.15
C LEU A 71 -12.98 12.25 14.07
N LYS A 72 -14.23 11.81 13.95
CA LYS A 72 -15.41 12.70 13.81
C LYS A 72 -15.28 13.65 12.60
N GLY A 73 -14.58 13.23 11.54
CA GLY A 73 -14.35 14.03 10.33
C GLY A 73 -13.51 15.30 10.54
N ARG A 74 -12.85 15.44 11.70
CA ARG A 74 -12.10 16.67 12.01
C ARG A 74 -10.81 16.72 11.20
N PRO A 75 -10.48 17.87 10.59
CA PRO A 75 -9.20 18.08 9.93
C PRO A 75 -8.02 17.83 10.87
N LYS A 76 -6.91 17.39 10.30
CA LYS A 76 -5.69 17.10 11.06
C LYS A 76 -4.48 17.79 10.45
N GLU A 77 -3.78 18.58 11.26
CA GLU A 77 -2.50 19.18 10.87
C GLU A 77 -1.39 18.12 10.90
N LEU A 78 -0.65 18.03 9.80
CA LEU A 78 0.49 17.14 9.60
C LEU A 78 1.72 17.97 9.27
N LEU A 79 2.86 17.55 9.82
CA LEU A 79 4.18 18.03 9.44
C LEU A 79 4.89 16.92 8.67
N ILE A 80 5.39 17.25 7.49
CA ILE A 80 6.10 16.32 6.62
C ILE A 80 7.50 16.87 6.43
N SER A 81 8.48 16.16 6.97
CA SER A 81 9.88 16.58 6.96
C SER A 81 10.73 15.63 6.15
N GLY A 82 11.79 16.18 5.56
CA GLY A 82 12.84 15.46 4.87
C GLY A 82 14.21 15.97 5.30
N GLU A 83 15.18 15.07 5.38
CA GLU A 83 16.59 15.36 5.68
C GLU A 83 17.50 14.57 4.74
N LYS A 84 18.43 15.28 4.11
CA LYS A 84 19.45 14.70 3.23
C LYS A 84 20.63 14.20 4.06
N GLN A 85 20.87 12.91 3.99
CA GLN A 85 22.02 12.25 4.58
C GLN A 85 23.30 12.50 3.77
N ALA A 86 24.46 12.23 4.38
CA ALA A 86 25.77 12.45 3.76
C ALA A 86 26.00 11.57 2.51
N ASP A 87 25.40 10.38 2.45
CA ASP A 87 25.47 9.44 1.33
C ASP A 87 24.45 9.75 0.21
N GLY A 88 23.65 10.81 0.37
CA GLY A 88 22.64 11.23 -0.59
C GLY A 88 21.26 10.60 -0.40
N LEU A 89 21.09 9.72 0.58
CA LEU A 89 19.78 9.22 0.99
C LEU A 89 18.93 10.32 1.66
N LEU A 90 17.62 10.16 1.64
CA LEU A 90 16.66 11.15 2.12
C LEU A 90 15.74 10.54 3.17
N ASP A 91 15.99 10.85 4.44
CA ASP A 91 15.12 10.44 5.54
C ASP A 91 13.88 11.32 5.57
N CYS A 92 12.71 10.71 5.43
CA CYS A 92 11.45 11.44 5.47
C CYS A 92 10.54 10.93 6.57
N ARG A 93 9.77 11.84 7.17
CA ARG A 93 8.85 11.53 8.28
C ARG A 93 7.55 12.31 8.14
N ILE A 94 6.44 11.70 8.57
CA ILE A 94 5.18 12.38 8.81
C ILE A 94 4.91 12.38 10.32
N THR A 95 4.73 13.56 10.88
CA THR A 95 4.37 13.76 12.29
C THR A 95 3.11 14.60 12.42
N SER A 96 2.51 14.61 13.61
CA SER A 96 1.47 15.58 13.96
C SER A 96 1.69 16.14 15.36
N LEU A 97 1.27 17.39 15.57
CA LEU A 97 1.30 18.04 16.86
C LEU A 97 -0.09 18.00 17.49
N PHE A 98 -0.17 17.69 18.78
CA PHE A 98 -1.39 17.89 19.53
C PHE A 98 -1.46 19.34 19.99
N ARG A 99 -2.54 20.05 19.67
CA ARG A 99 -2.80 21.41 20.15
C ARG A 99 -4.00 21.40 21.09
N ASN A 100 -3.89 22.08 22.23
CA ASN A 100 -5.02 22.28 23.12
C ASN A 100 -6.02 23.30 22.53
N PRO A 101 -7.22 23.51 23.14
CA PRO A 101 -8.19 24.49 22.65
C PRO A 101 -7.70 25.94 22.56
N GLN A 102 -6.62 26.28 23.27
CA GLN A 102 -5.97 27.59 23.22
C GLN A 102 -4.91 27.68 22.10
N GLY A 103 -4.74 26.63 21.29
CA GLY A 103 -3.79 26.56 20.17
C GLY A 103 -2.35 26.21 20.58
N LEU A 104 -2.08 25.98 21.87
CA LEU A 104 -0.76 25.66 22.38
C LEU A 104 -0.40 24.21 22.05
N VAL A 105 0.82 24.01 21.53
CA VAL A 105 1.39 22.67 21.27
C VAL A 105 1.62 21.96 22.59
N MET A 106 1.19 20.71 22.66
CA MET A 106 1.24 19.88 23.85
C MET A 106 1.98 18.58 23.53
N GLY A 107 3.04 18.30 24.29
CA GLY A 107 3.84 17.07 24.16
C GLY A 107 4.71 17.01 22.90
N GLU A 108 5.37 15.88 22.73
CA GLU A 108 6.24 15.62 21.58
C GLU A 108 5.44 15.36 20.30
N PRO A 109 5.98 15.70 19.11
CA PRO A 109 5.38 15.35 17.84
C PRO A 109 5.15 13.85 17.74
N LYS A 110 3.92 13.47 17.39
CA LYS A 110 3.57 12.07 17.18
C LYS A 110 4.05 11.61 15.82
N LEU A 111 4.97 10.63 15.79
CA LEU A 111 5.41 9.96 14.58
C LEU A 111 4.32 9.05 14.01
N HIS A 112 4.05 9.21 12.72
CA HIS A 112 3.04 8.44 12.00
C HIS A 112 3.63 7.54 10.94
N TYR A 113 4.55 8.08 10.15
CA TYR A 113 5.22 7.39 9.06
C TYR A 113 6.69 7.83 9.02
N GLU A 114 7.56 6.91 8.63
CA GLU A 114 8.95 7.22 8.29
C GLU A 114 9.46 6.28 7.20
N GLY A 115 10.52 6.68 6.52
CA GLY A 115 11.23 5.86 5.55
C GLY A 115 12.39 6.61 4.92
N CYS A 116 13.28 5.87 4.28
CA CYS A 116 14.46 6.39 3.61
C CYS A 116 14.30 6.30 2.09
N TYR A 117 14.50 7.41 1.39
CA TYR A 117 14.23 7.56 -0.03
C TYR A 117 15.51 7.73 -0.82
N ARG A 118 15.60 7.05 -1.98
CA ARG A 118 16.70 7.18 -2.92
C ARG A 118 16.21 7.63 -4.28
N PHE A 119 16.93 8.61 -4.82
CA PHE A 119 16.69 9.22 -6.13
C PHE A 119 17.95 9.13 -6.99
N GLU A 120 17.79 8.76 -8.25
CA GLU A 120 18.89 8.51 -9.20
C GLU A 120 18.69 9.28 -10.50
N ASP A 121 19.77 9.51 -11.25
CA ASP A 121 19.71 10.18 -12.55
C ASP A 121 18.99 9.34 -13.62
N LYS A 122 18.90 8.02 -13.42
CA LYS A 122 18.25 7.09 -14.33
C LYS A 122 17.35 6.13 -13.56
N PRO A 123 16.23 5.68 -14.15
CA PRO A 123 15.42 4.61 -13.57
C PRO A 123 16.25 3.32 -13.37
N LEU A 124 15.81 2.48 -12.43
CA LEU A 124 16.39 1.14 -12.30
C LEU A 124 16.19 0.36 -13.60
N LYS A 125 17.17 -0.48 -13.93
CA LYS A 125 17.05 -1.39 -15.08
C LYS A 125 15.97 -2.42 -14.79
N SER A 126 14.85 -2.32 -15.50
CA SER A 126 13.79 -3.33 -15.42
C SER A 126 14.25 -4.69 -15.93
N ARG A 127 13.60 -5.74 -15.44
CA ARG A 127 13.83 -7.14 -15.80
C ARG A 127 12.50 -7.81 -16.14
N LYS A 128 12.57 -8.86 -16.98
CA LYS A 128 11.45 -9.77 -17.15
C LYS A 128 11.48 -10.87 -16.11
N ILE A 129 10.31 -11.29 -15.66
CA ILE A 129 10.14 -12.44 -14.79
C ILE A 129 9.38 -13.54 -15.51
N LYS A 130 9.60 -14.78 -15.07
CA LYS A 130 8.70 -15.89 -15.39
C LYS A 130 7.57 -15.84 -14.37
N LEU A 131 6.32 -15.79 -14.84
CA LEU A 131 5.18 -15.90 -13.94
C LEU A 131 5.19 -17.28 -13.25
N PRO A 132 4.81 -17.37 -11.96
CA PRO A 132 4.61 -18.64 -11.28
C PRO A 132 3.61 -19.54 -12.02
N PRO A 133 3.62 -20.86 -11.79
CA PRO A 133 2.56 -21.75 -12.24
C PRO A 133 1.20 -21.26 -11.76
N PHE A 134 0.20 -21.27 -12.64
CA PHE A 134 -1.15 -20.87 -12.30
C PHE A 134 -1.87 -22.06 -11.68
N HIS A 135 -2.42 -21.85 -10.49
CA HIS A 135 -3.34 -22.73 -9.78
C HIS A 135 -4.71 -22.03 -9.78
N PRO A 136 -5.56 -22.30 -10.81
CA PRO A 136 -6.79 -21.56 -11.02
C PRO A 136 -7.68 -21.57 -9.78
N VAL A 137 -8.36 -20.44 -9.57
CA VAL A 137 -9.37 -20.30 -8.53
C VAL A 137 -10.77 -20.34 -9.14
N SER A 138 -11.74 -20.83 -8.40
CA SER A 138 -13.16 -20.71 -8.73
C SER A 138 -13.96 -20.22 -7.53
N PHE A 139 -14.93 -19.36 -7.80
CA PHE A 139 -15.88 -18.82 -6.81
C PHE A 139 -17.16 -18.42 -7.53
N GLU A 140 -18.26 -18.32 -6.80
CA GLU A 140 -19.53 -17.82 -7.33
C GLU A 140 -19.60 -16.29 -7.24
N GLY A 141 -20.23 -15.66 -8.25
CA GLY A 141 -20.42 -14.21 -8.31
C GLY A 141 -19.28 -13.47 -9.01
N ASP A 142 -19.13 -12.19 -8.69
CA ASP A 142 -18.13 -11.30 -9.29
C ASP A 142 -16.99 -10.97 -8.31
N VAL A 143 -15.82 -10.64 -8.88
CA VAL A 143 -14.60 -10.31 -8.11
C VAL A 143 -14.83 -9.13 -7.17
N GLU A 144 -15.57 -8.11 -7.60
CA GLU A 144 -15.76 -6.89 -6.82
C GLU A 144 -16.53 -7.20 -5.53
N THR A 145 -17.65 -7.91 -5.64
CA THR A 145 -18.48 -8.34 -4.52
C THR A 145 -17.77 -9.34 -3.60
N LEU A 146 -16.89 -10.20 -4.14
CA LEU A 146 -16.08 -11.12 -3.34
C LEU A 146 -14.98 -10.40 -2.55
N VAL A 147 -14.31 -9.44 -3.19
CA VAL A 147 -13.11 -8.79 -2.64
C VAL A 147 -13.49 -7.64 -1.71
N TYR A 148 -14.32 -6.70 -2.18
CA TYR A 148 -14.57 -5.44 -1.51
C TYR A 148 -15.81 -5.47 -0.63
N HIS A 149 -15.63 -5.18 0.67
CA HIS A 149 -16.73 -5.09 1.61
C HIS A 149 -16.34 -4.29 2.86
N PRO A 150 -17.25 -3.49 3.44
CA PRO A 150 -16.92 -2.54 4.52
C PRO A 150 -16.30 -3.18 5.77
N ARG A 151 -16.52 -4.48 6.00
CA ARG A 151 -16.01 -5.22 7.15
C ARG A 151 -14.75 -6.06 6.90
N ARG A 152 -14.25 -6.12 5.65
CA ARG A 152 -13.02 -6.86 5.30
C ARG A 152 -12.02 -5.98 4.54
N LEU A 153 -12.14 -5.86 3.22
CA LEU A 153 -11.36 -4.96 2.39
C LEU A 153 -12.17 -3.68 2.10
N PHE A 154 -12.06 -2.70 2.98
CA PHE A 154 -12.78 -1.42 2.92
C PHE A 154 -12.11 -0.43 1.97
N MET A 155 -11.92 -0.86 0.73
CA MET A 155 -11.30 -0.11 -0.37
C MET A 155 -12.35 0.07 -1.46
N PHE A 156 -12.78 1.31 -1.72
CA PHE A 156 -13.85 1.60 -2.67
C PHE A 156 -13.42 2.67 -3.66
N GLY A 157 -14.24 2.96 -4.68
CA GLY A 157 -14.00 4.06 -5.62
C GLY A 157 -12.59 4.03 -6.22
N LEU A 158 -11.77 5.05 -5.91
CA LEU A 158 -10.37 5.17 -6.34
C LEU A 158 -9.54 3.90 -6.05
N PHE A 159 -9.80 3.22 -4.94
CA PHE A 159 -9.03 2.07 -4.47
C PHE A 159 -9.65 0.72 -4.81
N GLY A 160 -10.79 0.67 -5.52
CA GLY A 160 -11.31 -0.56 -6.09
C GLY A 160 -10.52 -0.98 -7.33
N THR A 161 -9.33 -1.58 -7.14
CA THR A 161 -8.32 -1.79 -8.18
C THR A 161 -8.09 -3.26 -8.59
N ILE A 162 -8.44 -4.23 -7.76
CA ILE A 162 -8.36 -5.66 -8.07
C ILE A 162 -9.46 -5.99 -9.08
N ARG A 163 -9.07 -6.51 -10.24
CA ARG A 163 -9.96 -6.82 -11.38
C ARG A 163 -10.18 -8.30 -11.57
N ASP A 164 -9.19 -9.11 -11.19
CA ASP A 164 -9.25 -10.55 -11.39
C ASP A 164 -8.34 -11.27 -10.41
N ILE A 165 -8.68 -12.52 -10.12
CA ILE A 165 -7.92 -13.44 -9.28
C ILE A 165 -7.61 -14.66 -10.15
N HIS A 166 -6.37 -14.75 -10.63
CA HIS A 166 -5.99 -15.77 -11.61
C HIS A 166 -5.53 -17.07 -10.96
N SER A 167 -4.84 -16.95 -9.82
CA SER A 167 -4.17 -18.09 -9.21
C SER A 167 -4.03 -17.91 -7.72
N PHE A 168 -4.25 -19.00 -7.00
CA PHE A 168 -3.93 -19.08 -5.58
C PHE A 168 -3.57 -20.52 -5.19
N ASP A 169 -2.48 -20.70 -4.45
CA ASP A 169 -2.01 -22.03 -4.01
C ASP A 169 -1.96 -22.19 -2.47
N GLY A 170 -2.37 -21.15 -1.73
CA GLY A 170 -2.25 -21.08 -0.27
C GLY A 170 -1.19 -20.09 0.21
N GLU A 171 -0.15 -19.84 -0.59
CA GLU A 171 0.99 -18.97 -0.24
C GLU A 171 1.26 -17.89 -1.28
N THR A 172 0.96 -18.16 -2.55
CA THR A 172 1.15 -17.26 -3.70
C THR A 172 -0.21 -16.92 -4.29
N LEU A 173 -0.51 -15.63 -4.35
CA LEU A 173 -1.69 -15.07 -4.98
C LEU A 173 -1.28 -14.29 -6.23
N ILE A 174 -1.93 -14.55 -7.37
CA ILE A 174 -1.75 -13.78 -8.61
C ILE A 174 -3.07 -13.11 -8.97
N THR A 175 -3.05 -11.79 -9.03
CA THR A 175 -4.22 -10.97 -9.40
C THR A 175 -3.91 -10.09 -10.59
N THR A 176 -4.95 -9.62 -11.26
CA THR A 176 -4.85 -8.41 -12.09
C THR A 176 -5.28 -7.21 -11.28
N VAL A 177 -4.46 -6.16 -11.27
CA VAL A 177 -4.79 -4.86 -10.69
C VAL A 177 -4.75 -3.78 -11.76
N GLU A 178 -5.63 -2.79 -11.64
CA GLU A 178 -5.74 -1.69 -12.58
C GLU A 178 -6.37 -0.46 -11.93
N ASP A 179 -5.75 0.72 -12.11
CA ASP A 179 -6.36 1.99 -11.77
C ASP A 179 -7.24 2.48 -12.93
N ARG A 180 -8.55 2.28 -12.81
CA ARG A 180 -9.59 2.81 -13.73
C ARG A 180 -10.34 4.00 -13.16
N SER A 181 -9.78 4.64 -12.14
CA SER A 181 -10.51 5.66 -11.42
C SER A 181 -10.70 6.91 -12.28
N GLU A 182 -11.92 7.46 -12.29
CA GLU A 182 -12.21 8.75 -12.95
C GLU A 182 -12.48 9.87 -11.93
N LYS A 183 -12.61 9.51 -10.65
CA LYS A 183 -12.73 10.49 -9.57
C LYS A 183 -11.43 11.25 -9.38
N GLU A 184 -11.55 12.50 -8.95
CA GLU A 184 -10.41 13.29 -8.49
C GLU A 184 -9.81 12.65 -7.22
N PHE A 185 -8.49 12.73 -7.06
CA PHE A 185 -7.83 12.32 -5.82
C PHE A 185 -7.83 13.43 -4.78
N PHE A 186 -7.67 14.67 -5.25
CA PHE A 186 -7.85 15.91 -4.49
C PHE A 186 -8.87 16.79 -5.23
N LYS A 187 -9.78 17.41 -4.48
CA LYS A 187 -10.84 18.26 -5.05
C LYS A 187 -10.26 19.36 -5.94
N GLY A 188 -10.74 19.44 -7.18
CA GLY A 188 -10.31 20.41 -8.19
C GLY A 188 -8.94 20.12 -8.83
N VAL A 189 -8.34 18.95 -8.58
CA VAL A 189 -7.07 18.53 -9.18
C VAL A 189 -7.31 17.32 -10.08
N THR A 190 -7.30 17.57 -11.39
CA THR A 190 -7.63 16.56 -12.41
C THR A 190 -6.50 15.58 -12.69
N LYS A 191 -5.25 16.01 -12.57
CA LYS A 191 -4.05 15.20 -12.86
C LYS A 191 -2.95 15.46 -11.84
N PRO A 192 -3.05 14.90 -10.62
CA PRO A 192 -1.99 15.02 -9.63
C PRO A 192 -0.68 14.40 -10.15
N GLY A 193 0.43 15.12 -9.99
CA GLY A 193 1.76 14.69 -10.44
C GLY A 193 2.45 13.79 -9.42
N PHE A 194 1.88 12.62 -9.17
CA PHE A 194 2.39 11.68 -8.17
C PHE A 194 3.83 11.21 -8.45
N VAL A 195 4.58 10.94 -7.38
CA VAL A 195 5.96 10.44 -7.42
C VAL A 195 6.01 8.92 -7.30
N ALA A 196 5.13 8.33 -6.50
CA ALA A 196 5.12 6.92 -6.10
C ALA A 196 3.83 6.17 -6.53
N ALA A 197 2.95 6.79 -7.32
CA ALA A 197 1.72 6.18 -7.84
C ALA A 197 0.84 5.51 -6.75
N PRO A 198 0.28 6.30 -5.80
CA PRO A 198 -0.32 5.78 -4.57
C PRO A 198 -1.46 4.77 -4.80
N VAL A 199 -2.25 4.90 -5.88
CA VAL A 199 -3.36 3.98 -6.18
C VAL A 199 -2.87 2.58 -6.50
N LEU A 200 -1.83 2.45 -7.34
CA LEU A 200 -1.29 1.14 -7.73
C LEU A 200 -0.37 0.55 -6.67
N VAL A 201 0.34 1.37 -5.89
CA VAL A 201 1.04 0.88 -4.69
C VAL A 201 0.06 0.33 -3.66
N ASP A 202 -1.08 1.00 -3.46
CA ASP A 202 -2.14 0.47 -2.59
C ASP A 202 -2.75 -0.81 -3.14
N ALA A 203 -2.95 -0.90 -4.46
CA ALA A 203 -3.43 -2.12 -5.10
C ALA A 203 -2.54 -3.34 -4.79
N MET A 204 -1.21 -3.15 -4.69
CA MET A 204 -0.30 -4.19 -4.21
C MET A 204 -0.53 -4.51 -2.73
N PHE A 205 -0.74 -3.51 -1.86
CA PHE A 205 -1.03 -3.79 -0.44
C PHE A 205 -2.33 -4.57 -0.24
N GLN A 206 -3.34 -4.29 -1.06
CA GLN A 206 -4.64 -4.97 -1.03
C GLN A 206 -4.51 -6.47 -1.28
N THR A 207 -3.61 -6.91 -2.16
CA THR A 207 -3.44 -8.34 -2.44
C THR A 207 -2.83 -9.10 -1.26
N GLY A 208 -2.01 -8.45 -0.44
CA GLY A 208 -1.56 -8.99 0.85
C GLY A 208 -2.73 -9.21 1.83
N GLY A 209 -3.66 -8.24 1.89
CA GLY A 209 -4.90 -8.38 2.67
C GLY A 209 -5.82 -9.48 2.15
N LEU A 210 -6.00 -9.55 0.83
CA LEU A 210 -6.83 -10.57 0.18
C LEU A 210 -6.31 -11.99 0.44
N LEU A 211 -4.99 -12.18 0.40
CA LEU A 211 -4.35 -13.45 0.74
C LEU A 211 -4.68 -13.88 2.18
N GLU A 212 -4.72 -12.94 3.13
CA GLU A 212 -5.12 -13.25 4.52
C GLU A 212 -6.59 -13.63 4.65
N PHE A 213 -7.46 -13.03 3.84
CA PHE A 213 -8.86 -13.41 3.81
C PHE A 213 -9.08 -14.83 3.25
N PHE A 214 -8.23 -15.28 2.32
CA PHE A 214 -8.27 -16.66 1.81
C PHE A 214 -7.63 -17.68 2.74
N THR A 215 -6.76 -17.27 3.66
CA THR A 215 -6.00 -18.20 4.51
C THR A 215 -6.44 -18.22 5.96
N THR A 216 -6.54 -17.06 6.61
CA THR A 216 -6.74 -16.96 8.06
C THR A 216 -8.03 -16.24 8.45
N SER A 217 -8.72 -15.63 7.47
CA SER A 217 -9.89 -14.77 7.67
C SER A 217 -9.61 -13.68 8.71
N ARG A 218 -8.41 -13.10 8.69
CA ARG A 218 -8.03 -11.99 9.58
C ARG A 218 -7.91 -10.70 8.81
N THR A 219 -8.38 -9.62 9.43
CA THR A 219 -8.04 -8.27 9.00
C THR A 219 -6.57 -8.01 9.29
N VAL A 220 -5.87 -7.47 8.30
CA VAL A 220 -4.48 -7.07 8.41
C VAL A 220 -4.31 -5.65 7.89
N LEU A 221 -3.35 -4.91 8.44
CA LEU A 221 -3.01 -3.57 7.97
C LEU A 221 -1.50 -3.46 7.66
N PRO A 222 -1.10 -2.64 6.66
CA PRO A 222 0.30 -2.33 6.41
C PRO A 222 1.01 -1.87 7.68
N PHE A 223 2.22 -2.37 7.93
CA PHE A 223 3.02 -2.02 9.10
C PHE A 223 4.44 -1.57 8.73
N LYS A 224 5.18 -2.39 7.95
CA LYS A 224 6.54 -2.09 7.52
C LYS A 224 6.80 -2.54 6.08
N ILE A 225 7.78 -1.92 5.44
CA ILE A 225 8.35 -2.37 4.17
C ILE A 225 9.86 -2.28 4.28
N LYS A 226 10.55 -3.39 4.03
CA LYS A 226 12.01 -3.39 3.98
C LYS A 226 12.54 -2.63 2.77
N SER A 227 12.02 -2.93 1.57
CA SER A 227 12.37 -2.19 0.34
C SER A 227 11.19 -2.17 -0.63
N LEU A 228 10.94 -1.01 -1.24
CA LEU A 228 10.00 -0.79 -2.35
C LEU A 228 10.78 -0.15 -3.50
N LYS A 229 10.85 -0.82 -4.66
CA LYS A 229 11.64 -0.39 -5.82
C LYS A 229 10.77 -0.08 -7.02
N PHE A 230 11.12 0.99 -7.73
CA PHE A 230 10.48 1.42 -8.97
C PHE A 230 11.43 1.23 -10.16
N TYR A 231 11.00 0.40 -11.11
CA TYR A 231 11.74 0.09 -12.34
C TYR A 231 11.15 0.77 -13.57
N LYS A 232 9.83 0.96 -13.58
CA LYS A 232 9.08 1.62 -14.64
C LYS A 232 7.91 2.38 -14.02
N ASP A 233 7.54 3.48 -14.65
CA ASP A 233 6.30 4.17 -14.34
C ASP A 233 5.11 3.25 -14.62
N VAL A 234 4.04 3.47 -13.86
CA VAL A 234 2.77 2.77 -14.00
C VAL A 234 1.68 3.75 -14.40
N GLU A 235 0.73 3.28 -15.21
CA GLU A 235 -0.26 4.14 -15.87
C GLU A 235 -1.69 3.73 -15.50
N LYS A 236 -2.59 4.71 -15.49
CA LYS A 236 -4.04 4.44 -15.40
C LYS A 236 -4.50 3.64 -16.62
N ASN A 237 -5.60 2.91 -16.48
CA ASN A 237 -6.20 2.08 -17.52
C ASN A 237 -5.24 1.04 -18.14
N THR A 238 -4.17 0.70 -17.41
CA THR A 238 -3.22 -0.34 -17.76
C THR A 238 -3.31 -1.47 -16.75
N PRO A 239 -3.67 -2.69 -17.16
CA PRO A 239 -3.73 -3.83 -16.26
C PRO A 239 -2.34 -4.41 -16.01
N TYR A 240 -2.05 -4.69 -14.74
CA TYR A 240 -0.82 -5.30 -14.28
C TYR A 240 -1.10 -6.62 -13.56
N PHE A 241 -0.18 -7.57 -13.65
CA PHE A 241 -0.16 -8.72 -12.76
C PHE A 241 0.49 -8.33 -11.44
N CYS A 242 -0.21 -8.54 -10.33
CA CYS A 242 0.36 -8.45 -9.00
C CYS A 242 0.54 -9.87 -8.44
N ILE A 243 1.78 -10.27 -8.24
CA ILE A 243 2.18 -11.53 -7.63
C ILE A 243 2.48 -11.24 -6.17
N THR A 244 1.80 -11.92 -5.26
CA THR A 244 1.93 -11.72 -3.82
C THR A 244 2.25 -13.05 -3.17
N GLN A 245 3.44 -13.15 -2.60
CA GLN A 245 3.93 -14.36 -1.97
C GLN A 245 4.09 -14.12 -0.47
N LYS A 246 3.43 -14.94 0.36
CA LYS A 246 3.70 -14.99 1.79
C LYS A 246 5.02 -15.72 2.02
N VAL A 247 5.94 -15.09 2.75
CA VAL A 247 7.28 -15.63 3.02
C VAL A 247 7.52 -15.95 4.48
N VAL A 248 6.87 -15.24 5.41
CA VAL A 248 6.96 -15.50 6.85
C VAL A 248 5.58 -15.36 7.48
N SER A 249 5.23 -16.31 8.34
CA SER A 249 4.06 -16.22 9.22
C SER A 249 4.52 -16.06 10.66
N GLY A 250 4.45 -14.85 11.21
CA GLY A 250 4.78 -14.54 12.59
C GLY A 250 3.58 -14.58 13.52
N GLU A 251 3.76 -14.28 14.81
CA GLU A 251 2.65 -14.16 15.75
C GLU A 251 1.86 -12.87 15.52
N GLU A 252 2.56 -11.73 15.48
CA GLU A 252 1.96 -10.39 15.33
C GLU A 252 1.83 -9.94 13.88
N THR A 253 2.81 -10.29 13.03
CA THR A 253 2.87 -9.87 11.63
C THR A 253 2.99 -11.07 10.69
N ASN A 254 2.54 -10.90 9.46
CA ASN A 254 2.93 -11.74 8.33
C ASN A 254 3.76 -10.90 7.36
N THR A 255 4.71 -11.54 6.68
CA THR A 255 5.61 -10.89 5.73
C THR A 255 5.40 -11.43 4.33
N TYR A 256 5.41 -10.53 3.35
CA TYR A 256 5.18 -10.83 1.94
C TYR A 256 6.27 -10.26 1.04
N HIS A 257 6.40 -10.85 -0.14
CA HIS A 257 7.05 -10.26 -1.30
C HIS A 257 6.01 -10.01 -2.38
N LEU A 258 6.08 -8.83 -3.00
CA LEU A 258 5.11 -8.42 -4.01
C LEU A 258 5.83 -7.96 -5.26
N THR A 259 5.32 -8.37 -6.41
CA THR A 259 5.84 -7.94 -7.71
C THR A 259 4.70 -7.51 -8.59
N LEU A 260 4.79 -6.27 -9.09
CA LEU A 260 3.90 -5.73 -10.10
C LEU A 260 4.59 -5.83 -11.46
N ALA A 261 4.00 -6.54 -12.40
CA ALA A 261 4.53 -6.73 -13.75
C ALA A 261 3.50 -6.39 -14.82
N ASP A 262 3.97 -5.83 -15.94
CA ASP A 262 3.13 -5.60 -17.12
C ASP A 262 2.77 -6.92 -17.82
N ARG A 263 1.90 -6.85 -18.85
CA ARG A 263 1.49 -8.02 -19.64
C ARG A 263 2.64 -8.72 -20.38
N ALA A 264 3.77 -8.05 -20.58
CA ALA A 264 4.98 -8.64 -21.12
C ALA A 264 5.89 -9.25 -20.03
N SER A 265 5.37 -9.37 -18.81
CA SER A 265 6.04 -9.84 -17.59
C SER A 265 7.27 -9.01 -17.22
N THR A 266 7.28 -7.74 -17.60
CA THR A 266 8.33 -6.80 -17.24
C THR A 266 8.00 -6.18 -15.89
N VAL A 267 8.93 -6.25 -14.93
CA VAL A 267 8.72 -5.74 -13.57
C VAL A 267 8.65 -4.22 -13.59
N CYS A 268 7.59 -3.68 -13.01
CA CYS A 268 7.36 -2.25 -12.80
C CYS A 268 7.72 -1.84 -11.37
N ILE A 269 7.19 -2.57 -10.38
CA ILE A 269 7.37 -2.30 -8.96
C ILE A 269 7.66 -3.61 -8.23
N GLU A 270 8.56 -3.57 -7.25
CA GLU A 270 8.85 -4.69 -6.36
C GLU A 270 8.82 -4.25 -4.91
N ILE A 271 8.20 -5.06 -4.05
CA ILE A 271 8.19 -4.85 -2.60
C ILE A 271 8.80 -6.09 -1.94
N ASP A 272 9.94 -5.88 -1.29
CA ASP A 272 10.61 -6.85 -0.47
C ASP A 272 10.26 -6.61 1.01
N GLY A 273 9.90 -7.68 1.73
CA GLY A 273 9.62 -7.62 3.17
C GLY A 273 8.46 -6.69 3.53
N PHE A 274 7.32 -6.82 2.86
CA PHE A 274 6.09 -6.14 3.24
C PHE A 274 5.49 -6.82 4.48
N GLU A 275 5.48 -6.15 5.62
CA GLU A 275 4.87 -6.66 6.83
C GLU A 275 3.47 -6.07 7.02
N MET A 276 2.52 -6.94 7.32
CA MET A 276 1.18 -6.54 7.73
C MET A 276 0.91 -7.05 9.15
N VAL A 277 0.44 -6.15 10.01
CA VAL A 277 0.05 -6.47 11.39
C VAL A 277 -1.32 -7.14 11.41
N LYS A 278 -1.44 -8.21 12.21
CA LYS A 278 -2.67 -8.95 12.41
C LYS A 278 -3.58 -8.22 13.38
N LEU A 279 -4.82 -8.02 12.96
CA LEU A 279 -5.88 -7.52 13.81
C LEU A 279 -6.84 -8.68 14.14
N ASN A 280 -8.12 -8.35 14.21
CA ASN A 280 -9.18 -9.28 14.56
C ASN A 280 -9.42 -10.31 13.45
N ARG A 281 -9.96 -11.46 13.84
CA ARG A 281 -10.61 -12.36 12.89
C ARG A 281 -11.90 -11.70 12.42
N LEU A 282 -12.23 -11.92 11.15
CA LEU A 282 -13.52 -11.56 10.59
C LEU A 282 -14.62 -12.37 11.27
N ASP A 283 -15.80 -11.77 11.38
CA ASP A 283 -17.00 -12.50 11.77
C ASP A 283 -17.30 -13.59 10.73
N PRO A 284 -17.91 -14.72 11.12
CA PRO A 284 -18.16 -15.84 10.21
C PRO A 284 -18.92 -15.46 8.94
N GLU A 285 -19.82 -14.48 9.03
CA GLU A 285 -20.60 -13.96 7.89
C GLU A 285 -19.78 -13.14 6.89
N ASP A 286 -18.64 -12.58 7.33
CA ASP A 286 -17.75 -11.75 6.51
C ASP A 286 -16.56 -12.55 5.93
N ALA A 287 -16.37 -13.79 6.37
CA ALA A 287 -15.25 -14.64 5.98
C ALA A 287 -15.42 -15.23 4.56
N ILE A 288 -14.40 -15.08 3.72
CA ILE A 288 -14.44 -15.54 2.32
C ILE A 288 -13.54 -16.75 2.03
N LYS A 289 -12.80 -17.27 3.02
CA LYS A 289 -11.92 -18.44 2.88
C LYS A 289 -12.61 -19.68 2.29
N GLY A 290 -13.90 -19.88 2.59
CA GLY A 290 -14.68 -21.02 2.09
C GLY A 290 -15.40 -20.75 0.77
N LEU A 291 -15.31 -19.52 0.23
CA LEU A 291 -15.99 -19.12 -1.01
C LEU A 291 -15.08 -19.27 -2.24
N VAL A 292 -13.78 -19.51 -2.02
CA VAL A 292 -12.79 -19.66 -3.09
C VAL A 292 -12.23 -21.07 -3.06
N GLU A 293 -12.47 -21.82 -4.13
CA GLU A 293 -11.90 -23.13 -4.35
C GLU A 293 -10.61 -22.99 -5.15
N PHE A 294 -9.58 -23.73 -4.73
CA PHE A 294 -8.29 -23.79 -5.42
C PHE A 294 -7.62 -25.13 -5.13
N SER A 295 -6.80 -25.60 -6.06
CA SER A 295 -5.97 -26.78 -5.85
C SER A 295 -4.78 -26.41 -4.95
N SER A 296 -4.81 -26.79 -3.67
CA SER A 296 -3.61 -26.72 -2.85
C SER A 296 -2.63 -27.80 -3.29
N SER A 297 -1.33 -27.49 -3.29
CA SER A 297 -0.26 -28.44 -3.59
C SER A 297 -0.09 -29.55 -2.54
N ASP A 298 -0.93 -29.57 -1.49
CA ASP A 298 -0.91 -30.57 -0.42
C ASP A 298 -2.19 -31.42 -0.40
N LYS A 299 -2.30 -32.32 -1.37
CA LYS A 299 -2.86 -33.66 -1.10
C LYS A 299 -1.69 -34.64 -1.07
N LYS A 300 -1.02 -34.75 0.08
CA LYS A 300 -0.33 -35.99 0.40
C LYS A 300 -1.40 -37.07 0.54
N GLU A 301 -1.52 -37.92 -0.47
CA GLU A 301 -2.28 -39.16 -0.37
C GLU A 301 -1.81 -39.89 0.90
N PRO A 302 -2.72 -40.42 1.73
CA PRO A 302 -2.31 -41.27 2.84
C PRO A 302 -1.60 -42.48 2.25
N SER A 303 -0.33 -42.67 2.63
CA SER A 303 0.43 -43.87 2.29
C SER A 303 -0.41 -45.10 2.66
N PRO A 304 -0.57 -46.09 1.75
CA PRO A 304 -1.25 -47.32 2.09
C PRO A 304 -0.47 -47.97 3.23
N VAL A 305 -1.14 -48.18 4.35
CA VAL A 305 -0.61 -48.96 5.47
C VAL A 305 -0.46 -50.39 4.95
N GLY A 306 0.79 -50.81 4.75
CA GLY A 306 1.19 -52.20 4.55
C GLY A 306 1.58 -52.85 5.87
#